data_AF-A0A966T372-F1
#
_entry.id   AF-A0A966T372-F1
#
_cell.length_a   1.000
_cell.length_b   1.000
_cell.length_c   1.000
_cell.angle_alpha   90.00
_cell.angle_beta   90.00
_cell.angle_gamma   90.00
#
_symmetry.space_group_name_H-M   'P 1'
#
loop_
_entity.id
_entity.type
_entity.pdbx_description
1 polymer ?
#
loop_
_entity_poly.entity_id
_entity_poly.type
_entity_poly.pdbx_seq_one_letter_code
_entity_poly.pdbx_strand_id
1 'polypeptide(L)' 'FTVLFAIPRTTGWLAHYAELLRDDDQKISRPMQWYTGVEARDYVAVNKRK' A
#
# COMPACT_ATOMS: atom_id res chain seq x y z
N PHE A 1 16.62 19.97 -1.44
CA PHE A 1 17.29 18.83 -0.75
C PHE A 1 16.74 17.47 -1.15
N THR A 2 15.42 17.27 -1.25
CA THR A 2 14.80 15.99 -1.65
C THR A 2 15.35 15.40 -2.96
N VAL A 3 15.57 16.23 -3.98
CA VAL A 3 16.14 15.78 -5.27
C VAL A 3 17.57 15.26 -5.10
N LEU A 4 18.41 15.96 -4.33
CA LEU A 4 19.79 15.54 -4.05
C LEU A 4 19.86 14.24 -3.22
N PHE A 5 18.84 13.95 -2.42
CA PHE A 5 18.71 12.67 -1.71
C PHE A 5 18.28 11.52 -2.65
N ALA A 6 17.36 11.80 -3.58
CA ALA A 6 16.83 10.78 -4.48
C ALA A 6 17.88 10.23 -5.45
N ILE A 7 18.81 11.07 -5.93
CA ILE A 7 19.88 10.69 -6.87
C ILE A 7 20.69 9.49 -6.35
N PRO A 8 21.38 9.55 -5.19
CA PRO A 8 22.09 8.40 -4.66
C PRO A 8 21.17 7.29 -4.15
N ARG A 9 19.93 7.59 -3.70
CA ARG A 9 19.03 6.56 -3.18
C ARG A 9 18.49 5.62 -4.27
N THR A 10 18.44 6.09 -5.51
CA THR A 10 17.95 5.34 -6.68
C THR A 10 18.73 4.04 -6.88
N THR A 11 20.05 4.04 -6.68
CA THR A 11 20.86 2.81 -6.80
C THR A 11 20.46 1.76 -5.78
N GLY A 12 20.20 2.16 -4.54
CA GLY A 12 19.71 1.26 -3.50
C GLY A 12 18.28 0.75 -3.76
N TRP A 13 17.41 1.55 -4.37
CA TRP A 13 16.07 1.06 -4.77
C TRP A 13 16.18 0.00 -5.86
N LEU A 14 17.08 0.20 -6.83
CA LEU A 14 17.34 -0.78 -7.89
C LEU A 14 17.95 -2.08 -7.34
N ALA A 15 18.86 -1.99 -6.37
CA ALA A 15 19.42 -3.17 -5.72
C ALA A 15 18.33 -4.00 -5.03
N HIS A 16 17.49 -3.37 -4.19
CA HIS A 16 16.38 -4.06 -3.53
C HIS A 16 15.35 -4.62 -4.51
N TYR A 17 15.08 -3.91 -5.62
CA TYR A 17 14.18 -4.42 -6.65
C TYR A 17 14.77 -5.64 -7.36
N ALA A 18 16.05 -5.63 -7.68
CA ALA A 18 16.73 -6.75 -8.30
C ALA A 18 16.81 -7.97 -7.37
N GLU A 19 17.02 -7.76 -6.07
CA GLU A 19 16.94 -8.82 -5.05
C GLU A 19 15.55 -9.42 -5.00
N LEU A 20 14.52 -8.58 -4.91
CA LEU A 20 13.12 -8.99 -4.88
C LEU A 20 12.70 -9.80 -6.11
N LEU A 21 13.19 -9.46 -7.31
CA LEU A 21 12.89 -10.17 -8.55
C LEU A 21 13.61 -11.53 -8.69
N ARG A 22 14.72 -11.72 -7.97
CA ARG A 22 15.54 -12.94 -8.01
C ARG A 22 15.21 -13.93 -6.91
N ASP A 23 14.30 -13.57 -6.02
CA ASP A 23 13.80 -14.43 -4.96
C ASP A 23 12.71 -15.35 -5.54
N ASP A 24 13.01 -16.65 -5.63
CA ASP A 24 12.08 -17.67 -6.17
C ASP A 24 10.82 -17.84 -5.30
N ASP A 25 10.88 -17.47 -4.03
CA ASP A 25 9.75 -17.53 -3.08
C ASP A 25 8.97 -16.20 -3.01
N GLN A 26 9.28 -15.23 -3.88
CA GLN A 26 8.63 -13.94 -3.90
C GLN A 26 7.13 -14.06 -4.13
N LYS A 27 6.34 -13.48 -3.21
CA LYS A 27 4.89 -13.34 -3.32
C LYS A 27 4.50 -11.87 -3.33
N ILE A 28 3.34 -11.59 -3.94
CA ILE A 28 2.78 -10.24 -3.92
C ILE A 28 2.53 -9.78 -2.48
N SER A 29 3.05 -8.61 -2.12
CA SER A 29 2.77 -7.99 -0.83
C SER A 29 1.29 -7.57 -0.77
N ARG A 30 0.51 -8.28 0.05
CA ARG A 30 -0.94 -8.08 0.22
C ARG A 30 -1.28 -7.99 1.71
N PRO A 31 -0.96 -6.85 2.36
CA PRO A 31 -1.32 -6.66 3.76
C PRO A 31 -2.84 -6.70 3.91
N MET A 32 -3.29 -7.28 5.03
CA MET A 32 -4.70 -7.26 5.42
C MET A 32 -4.95 -6.14 6.42
N GLN A 33 -6.20 -5.68 6.49
CA GLN A 33 -6.65 -4.72 7.48
C GLN A 33 -7.59 -5.40 8.47
N TRP A 34 -7.47 -5.04 9.75
CA TRP A 34 -8.45 -5.39 10.78
C TRP A 34 -9.61 -4.40 10.75
N TYR A 35 -10.83 -4.90 10.47
CA TYR A 35 -12.01 -4.05 10.39
C TYR A 35 -12.54 -3.73 11.79
N THR A 36 -12.47 -2.45 12.18
CA THR A 36 -13.09 -1.91 13.41
C THR A 36 -14.19 -0.90 13.10
N GLY A 37 -14.71 -0.93 11.87
CA GLY A 37 -15.79 -0.04 11.44
C GLY A 37 -17.15 -0.50 11.94
N VAL A 38 -18.19 0.17 11.45
CA VAL A 38 -19.59 -0.14 11.79
C VAL A 38 -20.04 -1.48 11.20
N GLU A 39 -21.00 -2.14 11.83
CA GLU A 39 -21.61 -3.34 11.25
C GLU A 39 -22.40 -3.01 9.97
N ALA A 40 -22.94 -4.06 9.33
CA ALA A 40 -23.78 -3.90 8.16
C ALA A 40 -24.95 -2.94 8.45
N ARG A 41 -25.15 -1.96 7.58
CA ARG A 41 -26.19 -0.94 7.73
C ARG A 41 -27.01 -0.80 6.45
N ASP A 42 -28.31 -0.65 6.63
CA ASP A 42 -29.21 -0.37 5.52
C ASP A 42 -28.99 1.02 4.95
N TYR A 43 -29.16 1.15 3.64
CA TYR A 43 -29.06 2.42 2.96
C TYR A 43 -30.26 3.32 3.26
N VAL A 44 -30.01 4.51 3.83
CA VAL A 44 -31.02 5.55 4.00
C VAL A 44 -30.90 6.56 2.85
N ALA A 45 -32.00 6.78 2.11
CA ALA A 45 -32.06 7.78 1.05
C ALA A 45 -31.68 9.17 1.57
N VAL A 46 -30.98 9.98 0.76
CA VAL A 46 -30.42 11.28 1.17
C VAL A 46 -31.47 12.18 1.84
N ASN A 47 -32.67 12.26 1.26
CA ASN A 47 -33.77 13.09 1.77
C ASN A 47 -34.39 12.59 3.09
N LYS A 48 -33.98 11.41 3.57
CA LYS A 48 -34.42 10.78 4.83
C LYS A 48 -33.30 10.71 5.87
N ARG A 49 -32.12 11.27 5.57
CA ARG A 49 -31.04 11.46 6.55
C ARG A 49 -31.35 12.76 7.30
N LYS A 50 -31.19 12.75 8.63
CA LYS A 50 -31.29 13.98 9.44
C LYS A 50 -30.16 14.93 9.10
#